data_AF-A0A956LDX0-F1
#
_entry.id   AF-A0A956LDX0-F1
#
_cell.length_a   1.000
_cell.length_b   1.000
_cell.length_c   1.000
_cell.angle_alpha   90.00
_cell.angle_beta   90.00
_cell.angle_gamma   90.00
#
_symmetry.space_group_name_H-M   'P 1'
#
loop_
_entity.id
_entity.type
_entity.pdbx_description
1 polymer ?
#
loop_
_entity_poly.entity_id
_entity_poly.type
_entity_poly.pdbx_seq_one_letter_code
_entity_poly.pdbx_strand_id
1 'polypeptide(L)'
;MARRDPEKRERKRNGAARHDPEWSPPDWTEPLRTRRFGARAGGLRPLEGDEIAERVRRLNPHRVFAHLPPEKRALAGELVRGAWPIAVGPARVIPDGRPTQPTLWAGEEEDALFLALADDHEPQLWIPVKPSPEAIASALERYRPGRARDEGAPSRRLRLLLGLADDLAPIENHYVHSPYTPTYPLVQGTAAQSPGRENGQLTSAFLGGFSGAVLTIDWVAVDLVRGCGPVVGTITYTPQEDAAVVRAFNKHHRCGLPLDLPVDALGMLEMFPWHLSEDDLVAQLETIADDDLSMAVVTLFTLAAFDFGARATTLGAFVSHPKPLVLTALAHVAGMIEVPGLAERILAAAGSAARRAELAAALAGDDEGEGEGERGDG
;
A
#
# COMPACT_ATOMS: atom_id res chain seq x y z
N MET A 1 -53.72 30.21 17.58
CA MET A 1 -52.28 29.88 17.54
C MET A 1 -51.87 29.30 18.90
N ALA A 2 -51.74 27.98 18.99
CA ALA A 2 -51.29 27.33 20.23
C ALA A 2 -49.77 27.43 20.34
N ARG A 3 -49.27 28.18 21.34
CA ARG A 3 -47.84 28.26 21.66
C ARG A 3 -47.38 26.88 22.12
N ARG A 4 -46.50 26.25 21.33
CA ARG A 4 -45.87 24.96 21.69
C ARG A 4 -44.86 25.22 22.80
N ASP A 5 -45.06 24.51 23.90
CA ASP A 5 -44.25 24.53 25.11
C ASP A 5 -42.83 23.98 24.85
N PRO A 6 -41.77 24.80 24.97
CA PRO A 6 -40.40 24.39 24.67
C PRO A 6 -39.87 23.32 25.64
N GLU A 7 -40.33 23.28 26.89
CA GLU A 7 -39.87 22.29 27.88
C GLU A 7 -40.31 20.85 27.52
N LYS A 8 -41.46 20.70 26.85
CA LYS A 8 -41.93 19.40 26.35
C LYS A 8 -41.09 18.86 25.19
N ARG A 9 -40.36 19.71 24.46
CA ARG A 9 -39.41 19.27 23.41
C ARG A 9 -38.11 18.75 24.01
N GLU A 10 -37.66 19.33 25.12
CA GLU A 10 -36.39 18.97 25.76
C GLU A 10 -36.48 17.65 26.53
N ARG A 11 -37.60 17.40 27.23
CA ARG A 11 -37.84 16.10 27.89
C ARG A 11 -38.06 14.92 26.93
N LYS A 12 -38.45 15.16 25.68
CA LYS A 12 -38.51 14.10 24.64
C LYS A 12 -37.14 13.83 23.98
N ARG A 13 -36.20 14.78 24.04
CA ARG A 13 -34.85 14.63 23.47
C ARG A 13 -33.95 13.73 24.32
N ASN A 14 -34.18 13.66 25.63
CA ASN A 14 -33.27 12.98 26.58
C ASN A 14 -33.72 11.55 26.98
N GLY A 15 -34.74 11.00 26.34
CA GLY A 15 -35.27 9.66 26.66
C GLY A 15 -34.65 8.48 25.89
N ALA A 16 -33.69 8.73 25.00
CA ALA A 16 -32.98 7.65 24.31
C ALA A 16 -31.90 7.10 25.24
N ALA A 17 -32.20 5.98 25.90
CA ALA A 17 -31.19 5.22 26.64
C ALA A 17 -29.96 4.99 25.75
N ARG A 18 -28.76 5.33 26.24
CA ARG A 18 -27.51 4.86 25.63
C ARG A 18 -27.60 3.35 25.60
N HIS A 19 -27.49 2.79 24.40
CA HIS A 19 -27.46 1.36 24.21
C HIS A 19 -26.08 1.07 23.65
N ASP A 20 -25.15 0.68 24.51
CA ASP A 20 -23.89 0.11 24.05
C ASP A 20 -24.27 -1.22 23.38
N PRO A 21 -24.12 -1.35 22.06
CA PRO A 21 -24.48 -2.59 21.40
C PRO A 21 -23.52 -3.67 21.89
N GLU A 22 -24.02 -4.85 22.24
CA GLU A 22 -23.18 -5.97 22.74
C GLU A 22 -22.07 -6.38 21.76
N TRP A 23 -22.19 -6.01 20.48
CA TRP A 23 -21.24 -6.30 19.42
C TRP A 23 -20.16 -5.22 19.22
N SER A 24 -20.27 -4.04 19.85
CA SER A 24 -19.29 -2.95 19.70
C SER A 24 -18.05 -3.20 20.58
N PRO A 25 -16.82 -3.12 20.04
CA PRO A 25 -15.62 -3.20 20.86
C PRO A 25 -15.56 -2.07 21.91
N PRO A 26 -14.92 -2.29 23.08
CA PRO A 26 -14.95 -1.34 24.21
C PRO A 26 -14.32 0.03 23.94
N ASP A 27 -13.48 0.14 22.91
CA ASP A 27 -12.74 1.34 22.50
C ASP A 27 -13.43 2.14 21.38
N TRP A 28 -14.58 1.69 20.88
CA TRP A 28 -15.40 2.43 19.92
C TRP A 28 -16.35 3.36 20.67
N THR A 29 -16.28 4.66 20.36
CA THR A 29 -16.75 5.71 21.29
C THR A 29 -18.17 6.21 21.07
N GLU A 30 -18.96 5.59 20.17
CA GLU A 30 -20.35 6.02 19.95
C GLU A 30 -21.32 4.84 19.84
N PRO A 31 -22.30 4.70 20.77
CA PRO A 31 -23.29 3.63 20.70
C PRO A 31 -24.21 3.79 19.50
N LEU A 32 -24.25 2.79 18.61
CA LEU A 32 -25.23 2.72 17.53
C LEU A 32 -26.65 2.69 18.11
N ARG A 33 -27.45 3.68 17.76
CA ARG A 33 -28.87 3.75 18.17
C ARG A 33 -29.73 3.05 17.13
N THR A 34 -30.51 2.06 17.54
CA THR A 34 -31.55 1.48 16.67
C THR A 34 -32.82 2.32 16.69
N ARG A 35 -33.49 2.45 15.54
CA ARG A 35 -34.83 3.07 15.49
C ARG A 35 -35.81 2.17 16.24
N ARG A 36 -36.44 2.68 17.30
CA ARG A 36 -37.44 1.91 18.07
C ARG A 36 -38.84 1.89 17.43
N PHE A 37 -39.15 2.84 16.54
CA PHE A 37 -40.50 3.03 16.00
C PHE A 37 -40.49 3.50 14.54
N GLY A 38 -41.58 3.23 13.81
CA GLY A 38 -41.80 3.62 12.40
C GLY A 38 -41.49 2.50 11.41
N ALA A 39 -41.69 2.76 10.11
CA ALA A 39 -41.47 1.78 9.04
C ALA A 39 -40.02 1.23 8.97
N ARG A 40 -39.07 1.90 9.64
CA ARG A 40 -37.67 1.50 9.77
C ARG A 40 -37.28 1.11 11.20
N ALA A 41 -38.24 0.64 12.02
CA ALA A 41 -37.94 0.15 13.36
C ALA A 41 -37.03 -1.09 13.28
N GLY A 42 -35.99 -1.14 14.11
CA GLY A 42 -34.91 -2.14 14.04
C GLY A 42 -33.69 -1.69 13.23
N GLY A 43 -33.84 -0.73 12.31
CA GLY A 43 -32.73 -0.20 11.51
C GLY A 43 -31.78 0.70 12.30
N LEU A 44 -30.51 0.73 11.89
CA LEU A 44 -29.50 1.65 12.43
C LEU A 44 -29.93 3.10 12.17
N ARG A 45 -29.95 3.92 13.22
CA ARG A 45 -30.31 5.33 13.13
C ARG A 45 -29.03 6.14 12.95
N PRO A 46 -29.02 7.16 12.08
CA PRO A 46 -28.00 8.20 12.14
C PRO A 46 -27.94 8.72 13.57
N LEU A 47 -26.74 8.98 14.05
CA LEU A 47 -26.49 9.80 15.22
C LEU A 47 -27.44 11.04 15.19
N GLU A 48 -28.03 11.45 16.33
CA GLU A 48 -28.94 12.61 16.42
C GLU A 48 -28.34 13.80 17.17
N GLY A 49 -28.48 15.02 16.65
CA GLY A 49 -28.13 16.27 17.36
C GLY A 49 -27.28 17.26 16.54
N ASP A 50 -26.86 18.33 17.22
CA ASP A 50 -25.98 19.35 16.66
C ASP A 50 -24.57 18.81 16.41
N GLU A 51 -24.12 17.78 17.14
CA GLU A 51 -22.81 17.11 16.94
C GLU A 51 -22.69 16.44 15.57
N ILE A 52 -23.78 16.00 14.95
CA ILE A 52 -23.74 15.32 13.64
C ILE A 52 -23.98 16.30 12.54
N ALA A 53 -24.78 17.33 12.78
CA ALA A 53 -24.74 18.49 11.91
C ALA A 53 -23.33 19.07 11.89
N GLU A 54 -22.64 19.20 13.03
CA GLU A 54 -21.23 19.62 13.16
C GLU A 54 -20.28 18.63 12.48
N ARG A 55 -20.48 17.32 12.67
CA ARG A 55 -19.55 16.29 12.21
C ARG A 55 -19.79 15.86 10.78
N VAL A 56 -21.01 15.85 10.25
CA VAL A 56 -21.32 15.83 8.81
C VAL A 56 -20.87 17.15 8.16
N ARG A 57 -20.87 18.29 8.87
CA ARG A 57 -20.22 19.52 8.39
C ARG A 57 -18.69 19.41 8.38
N ARG A 58 -18.06 18.71 9.34
CA ARG A 58 -16.61 18.42 9.35
C ARG A 58 -16.22 17.39 8.29
N LEU A 59 -16.90 16.24 8.32
CA LEU A 59 -16.84 15.13 7.38
C LEU A 59 -17.58 15.43 6.07
N ASN A 60 -17.81 16.71 5.77
CA ASN A 60 -18.39 17.12 4.49
C ASN A 60 -17.53 16.46 3.41
N PRO A 61 -18.09 15.61 2.52
CA PRO A 61 -17.31 14.88 1.53
C PRO A 61 -16.39 15.81 0.72
N HIS A 62 -16.81 17.05 0.48
CA HIS A 62 -15.99 18.06 -0.19
C HIS A 62 -14.75 18.51 0.59
N ARG A 63 -14.77 18.44 1.92
CA ARG A 63 -13.62 18.72 2.81
C ARG A 63 -12.78 17.48 3.06
N VAL A 64 -13.42 16.35 3.28
CA VAL A 64 -12.77 15.06 3.54
C VAL A 64 -11.91 14.66 2.35
N PHE A 65 -12.40 14.88 1.13
CA PHE A 65 -11.70 14.52 -0.12
C PHE A 65 -11.04 15.73 -0.80
N ALA A 66 -10.81 16.83 -0.06
CA ALA A 66 -10.19 18.03 -0.62
C ALA A 66 -8.73 17.82 -1.04
N HIS A 67 -8.05 16.84 -0.44
CA HIS A 67 -6.69 16.44 -0.79
C HIS A 67 -6.63 15.57 -2.05
N LEU A 68 -7.73 14.90 -2.40
CA LEU A 68 -7.78 14.04 -3.59
C LEU A 68 -7.73 14.88 -4.88
N PRO A 69 -7.11 14.34 -5.96
CA PRO A 69 -7.22 14.90 -7.31
C PRO A 69 -8.68 15.12 -7.73
N PRO A 70 -8.98 16.10 -8.61
CA PRO A 70 -10.35 16.44 -8.99
C PRO A 70 -11.19 15.26 -9.48
N GLU A 71 -10.61 14.37 -10.28
CA GLU A 71 -11.27 13.16 -10.80
C GLU A 71 -11.63 12.17 -9.70
N LYS A 72 -10.73 11.93 -8.75
CA LYS A 72 -10.96 11.08 -7.58
C LYS A 72 -11.97 11.70 -6.61
N ARG A 73 -11.94 13.02 -6.45
CA ARG A 73 -12.90 13.76 -5.63
C ARG A 73 -14.32 13.69 -6.19
N ALA A 74 -14.50 13.73 -7.51
CA ALA A 74 -15.80 13.57 -8.14
C ALA A 74 -16.38 12.18 -7.87
N LEU A 75 -15.58 11.13 -8.08
CA LEU A 75 -15.95 9.74 -7.79
C LEU A 75 -16.29 9.54 -6.31
N ALA A 76 -15.44 10.06 -5.41
CA ALA A 76 -15.68 9.99 -3.97
C ALA A 76 -16.97 10.74 -3.57
N GLY A 77 -17.22 11.90 -4.18
CA GLY A 77 -18.45 12.65 -3.96
C GLY A 77 -19.71 11.94 -4.45
N GLU A 78 -19.61 11.08 -5.47
CA GLU A 78 -20.71 10.22 -5.92
C GLU A 78 -20.91 9.01 -5.00
N LEU A 79 -19.83 8.31 -4.62
CA LEU A 79 -19.89 7.14 -3.75
C LEU A 79 -20.39 7.47 -2.33
N VAL A 80 -20.04 8.66 -1.83
CA VAL A 80 -20.48 9.13 -0.50
C VAL A 80 -21.80 9.90 -0.59
N ARG A 81 -22.36 10.11 -1.79
CA ARG A 81 -23.66 10.77 -1.94
C ARG A 81 -24.73 9.88 -1.32
N GLY A 82 -25.33 10.37 -0.23
CA GLY A 82 -26.33 9.61 0.52
C GLY A 82 -25.73 8.62 1.51
N ALA A 83 -24.40 8.55 1.68
CA ALA A 83 -23.80 7.84 2.79
C ALA A 83 -23.71 8.73 4.04
N TRP A 84 -23.95 8.17 5.22
CA TRP A 84 -23.80 8.87 6.49
C TRP A 84 -23.01 8.05 7.51
N PRO A 85 -22.12 8.68 8.30
CA PRO A 85 -21.38 7.99 9.33
C PRO A 85 -22.35 7.57 10.44
N ILE A 86 -22.20 6.33 10.92
CA ILE A 86 -23.04 5.76 11.97
C ILE A 86 -22.23 5.42 13.22
N ALA A 87 -20.97 4.97 13.08
CA ALA A 87 -20.08 4.70 14.21
C ALA A 87 -18.64 5.14 13.88
N VAL A 88 -17.88 5.48 14.91
CA VAL A 88 -16.50 5.93 14.80
C VAL A 88 -15.64 5.15 15.79
N GLY A 89 -14.52 4.63 15.31
CA GLY A 89 -13.57 3.88 16.12
C GLY A 89 -12.54 4.77 16.79
N PRO A 90 -11.53 4.15 17.43
CA PRO A 90 -10.52 4.89 18.17
C PRO A 90 -9.69 5.77 17.22
N ALA A 91 -9.58 7.04 17.58
CA ALA A 91 -8.74 7.99 16.86
C ALA A 91 -7.26 7.70 17.05
N ARG A 92 -6.49 8.00 16.02
CA ARG A 92 -5.04 7.94 15.95
C ARG A 92 -4.50 9.22 15.38
N VAL A 93 -3.28 9.58 15.75
CA VAL A 93 -2.61 10.74 15.18
C VAL A 93 -1.57 10.22 14.19
N ILE A 94 -1.73 10.57 12.91
CA ILE A 94 -0.71 10.27 11.88
C ILE A 94 0.49 11.24 12.04
N PRO A 95 1.67 10.97 11.42
CA PRO A 95 2.89 11.74 11.70
C PRO A 95 2.77 13.25 11.48
N ASP A 96 1.86 13.70 10.62
CA ASP A 96 1.59 15.13 10.37
C ASP A 96 0.68 15.80 11.42
N GLY A 97 0.29 15.08 12.47
CA GLY A 97 -0.55 15.58 13.55
C GLY A 97 -2.05 15.51 13.28
N ARG A 98 -2.50 15.09 12.09
CA ARG A 98 -3.93 14.94 11.80
C ARG A 98 -4.49 13.70 12.51
N PRO A 99 -5.71 13.78 13.08
CA PRO A 99 -6.40 12.61 13.57
C PRO A 99 -6.95 11.79 12.39
N THR A 100 -6.72 10.48 12.42
CA THR A 100 -7.36 9.48 11.57
C THR A 100 -8.11 8.49 12.44
N GLN A 101 -9.26 8.01 11.98
CA GLN A 101 -10.12 7.09 12.74
C GLN A 101 -10.91 6.24 11.75
N PRO A 102 -11.11 4.94 12.03
CA PRO A 102 -12.00 4.13 11.23
C PRO A 102 -13.44 4.57 11.47
N THR A 103 -14.23 4.64 10.41
CA THR A 103 -15.61 5.11 10.45
C THR A 103 -16.49 4.12 9.70
N LEU A 104 -17.58 3.70 10.35
CA LEU A 104 -18.62 2.90 9.75
C LEU A 104 -19.66 3.83 9.12
N TRP A 105 -19.91 3.65 7.83
CA TRP A 105 -20.86 4.41 7.02
C TRP A 105 -22.05 3.53 6.66
N ALA A 106 -23.23 4.14 6.59
CA ALA A 106 -24.42 3.54 6.00
C ALA A 106 -24.73 4.27 4.69
N GLY A 107 -24.90 3.52 3.61
CA GLY A 107 -25.28 4.03 2.29
C GLY A 107 -26.78 4.35 2.17
N GLU A 108 -27.18 4.82 0.98
CA GLU A 108 -28.57 5.18 0.68
C GLU A 108 -29.48 3.94 0.55
N GLU A 109 -28.95 2.85 0.00
CA GLU A 109 -29.66 1.56 -0.07
C GLU A 109 -29.84 0.97 1.33
N GLU A 110 -31.04 0.47 1.62
CA GLU A 110 -31.28 -0.31 2.83
C GLU A 110 -30.34 -1.52 2.79
N ASP A 111 -29.50 -1.66 3.83
CA ASP A 111 -28.48 -2.72 4.03
C ASP A 111 -27.06 -2.46 3.50
N ALA A 112 -26.79 -1.32 2.87
CA ALA A 112 -25.42 -0.97 2.48
C ALA A 112 -24.62 -0.40 3.67
N LEU A 113 -23.71 -1.18 4.25
CA LEU A 113 -22.73 -0.68 5.23
C LEU A 113 -21.31 -0.74 4.68
N PHE A 114 -20.51 0.25 5.03
CA PHE A 114 -19.12 0.38 4.59
C PHE A 114 -18.24 0.76 5.76
N LEU A 115 -17.12 0.06 5.94
CA LEU A 115 -16.07 0.42 6.89
C LEU A 115 -14.95 1.16 6.16
N ALA A 116 -14.82 2.46 6.43
CA ALA A 116 -13.67 3.25 6.03
C ALA A 116 -12.61 3.13 7.12
N LEU A 117 -11.39 2.71 6.79
CA LEU A 117 -10.32 2.56 7.78
C LEU A 117 -9.77 3.92 8.26
N ALA A 118 -9.83 4.95 7.41
CA ALA A 118 -9.65 6.35 7.79
C ALA A 118 -10.72 7.21 7.14
N ASP A 119 -10.95 8.37 7.74
CA ASP A 119 -11.89 9.36 7.21
C ASP A 119 -11.46 9.85 5.81
N ASP A 120 -10.16 9.94 5.53
CA ASP A 120 -9.62 10.46 4.25
C ASP A 120 -9.30 9.37 3.21
N HIS A 121 -9.66 8.11 3.48
CA HIS A 121 -9.51 7.01 2.52
C HIS A 121 -10.49 7.16 1.35
N GLU A 122 -10.01 6.83 0.15
CA GLU A 122 -10.84 6.82 -1.05
C GLU A 122 -12.01 5.83 -0.88
N PRO A 123 -13.25 6.20 -1.26
CA PRO A 123 -14.41 5.31 -1.08
C PRO A 123 -14.32 3.96 -1.79
N GLN A 124 -13.48 3.86 -2.83
CA GLN A 124 -13.18 2.59 -3.50
C GLN A 124 -12.43 1.59 -2.60
N LEU A 125 -11.81 2.05 -1.52
CA LEU A 125 -11.14 1.25 -0.50
C LEU A 125 -12.03 1.04 0.74
N TRP A 126 -13.30 1.44 0.71
CA TRP A 126 -14.20 1.15 1.83
C TRP A 126 -14.63 -0.31 1.80
N ILE A 127 -14.54 -0.98 2.95
CA ILE A 127 -14.84 -2.40 3.08
C ILE A 127 -16.36 -2.58 3.18
N PRO A 128 -17.01 -3.32 2.27
CA PRO A 128 -18.43 -3.62 2.41
C PRO A 128 -18.66 -4.54 3.61
N VAL A 129 -19.58 -4.17 4.48
CA VAL A 129 -19.92 -4.90 5.71
C VAL A 129 -21.38 -5.36 5.62
N LYS A 130 -21.65 -6.62 5.95
CA LYS A 130 -23.04 -7.10 6.05
C LYS A 130 -23.72 -6.42 7.24
N PRO A 131 -25.02 -6.06 7.15
CA PRO A 131 -25.75 -5.39 8.23
C PRO A 131 -26.15 -6.37 9.36
N SER A 132 -25.23 -7.21 9.82
CA SER A 132 -25.43 -8.07 11.00
C SER A 132 -24.46 -7.66 12.12
N PRO A 133 -24.88 -7.72 13.39
CA PRO A 133 -24.00 -7.49 14.54
C PRO A 133 -22.66 -8.22 14.46
N GLU A 134 -22.68 -9.50 14.08
CA GLU A 134 -21.51 -10.37 14.03
C GLU A 134 -20.57 -9.96 12.90
N ALA A 135 -21.11 -9.60 11.73
CA ALA A 135 -20.31 -9.14 10.59
C ALA A 135 -19.67 -7.78 10.87
N ILE A 136 -20.40 -6.86 11.52
CA ILE A 136 -19.86 -5.57 11.95
C ILE A 136 -18.74 -5.81 12.96
N ALA A 137 -18.99 -6.54 14.05
CA ALA A 137 -17.97 -6.84 15.06
C ALA A 137 -16.73 -7.49 14.45
N SER A 138 -16.91 -8.46 13.55
CA SER A 138 -15.81 -9.12 12.86
C SER A 138 -14.98 -8.15 12.00
N ALA A 139 -15.63 -7.25 11.25
CA ALA A 139 -14.94 -6.24 10.46
C ALA A 139 -14.16 -5.24 11.33
N LEU A 140 -14.77 -4.80 12.44
CA LEU A 140 -14.12 -3.86 13.37
C LEU A 140 -12.93 -4.49 14.10
N GLU A 141 -13.04 -5.75 14.52
CA GLU A 141 -11.95 -6.46 15.22
C GLU A 141 -10.79 -6.81 14.27
N ARG A 142 -11.10 -7.12 13.00
CA ARG A 142 -10.08 -7.41 11.97
C ARG A 142 -9.11 -6.25 11.79
N TYR A 143 -9.62 -5.04 11.76
CA TYR A 143 -8.85 -3.82 11.52
C TYR A 143 -8.60 -3.02 12.79
N ARG A 144 -8.67 -3.68 13.95
CA ARG A 144 -8.48 -3.01 15.23
C ARG A 144 -7.06 -2.45 15.34
N PRO A 145 -6.93 -1.12 15.49
CA PRO A 145 -5.68 -0.46 15.84
C PRO A 145 -4.81 -1.18 16.86
N GLY A 146 -3.59 -1.56 16.48
CA GLY A 146 -2.56 -1.99 17.43
C GLY A 146 -2.74 -3.43 17.89
N ARG A 147 -3.58 -4.21 17.19
CA ARG A 147 -3.58 -5.66 17.31
C ARG A 147 -2.15 -6.15 17.07
N ALA A 148 -1.57 -6.79 18.08
CA ALA A 148 -0.27 -7.44 17.93
C ALA A 148 -0.40 -8.46 16.79
N ARG A 149 0.58 -8.46 15.90
CA ARG A 149 0.66 -9.47 14.86
C ARG A 149 0.73 -10.83 15.55
N ASP A 150 -0.25 -11.69 15.28
CA ASP A 150 -0.21 -13.05 15.80
C ASP A 150 1.07 -13.71 15.25
N GLU A 151 2.06 -13.95 16.11
CA GLU A 151 3.40 -14.43 15.71
C GLU A 151 3.35 -15.80 14.99
N GLY A 152 2.25 -16.54 15.13
CA GLY A 152 1.98 -17.79 14.44
C GLY A 152 1.05 -17.68 13.22
N ALA A 153 0.53 -16.49 12.89
CA ALA A 153 -0.35 -16.34 11.74
C ALA A 153 0.44 -16.52 10.43
N PRO A 154 -0.13 -17.20 9.42
CA PRO A 154 0.50 -17.33 8.12
C PRO A 154 0.76 -15.93 7.56
N SER A 155 2.00 -15.70 7.13
CA SER A 155 2.38 -14.45 6.48
C SER A 155 2.64 -14.69 5.00
N ARG A 156 2.23 -13.72 4.20
CA ARG A 156 2.54 -13.65 2.77
C ARG A 156 3.44 -12.45 2.51
N ARG A 157 4.14 -12.52 1.39
CA ARG A 157 4.96 -11.43 0.86
C ARG A 157 4.53 -11.12 -0.55
N LEU A 158 4.44 -9.83 -0.85
CA LEU A 158 4.18 -9.29 -2.18
C LEU A 158 5.30 -8.31 -2.49
N ARG A 159 5.92 -8.43 -3.66
CA ARG A 159 7.01 -7.56 -4.09
C ARG A 159 6.61 -6.88 -5.40
N LEU A 160 6.80 -5.56 -5.46
CA LEU A 160 6.29 -4.70 -6.51
C LEU A 160 7.30 -3.61 -6.85
N LEU A 161 7.33 -3.19 -8.11
CA LEU A 161 8.04 -1.98 -8.50
C LEU A 161 7.26 -0.78 -7.95
N LEU A 162 7.97 0.18 -7.38
CA LEU A 162 7.39 1.44 -6.92
C LEU A 162 7.79 2.62 -7.82
N GLY A 163 8.97 2.53 -8.43
CA GLY A 163 9.51 3.56 -9.33
C GLY A 163 11.00 3.32 -9.60
N LEU A 164 11.71 4.38 -9.97
CA LEU A 164 13.16 4.39 -10.16
C LEU A 164 13.86 5.12 -9.01
N ALA A 165 15.18 5.05 -8.95
CA ALA A 165 15.98 5.65 -7.88
C ALA A 165 15.70 7.15 -7.68
N ASP A 166 15.47 7.89 -8.77
CA ASP A 166 15.09 9.31 -8.73
C ASP A 166 13.72 9.54 -8.05
N ASP A 167 12.86 8.53 -8.03
CA ASP A 167 11.57 8.56 -7.36
C ASP A 167 11.67 8.21 -5.87
N LEU A 168 12.82 7.74 -5.37
CA LEU A 168 12.93 7.24 -4.00
C LEU A 168 12.51 8.27 -2.94
N ALA A 169 13.01 9.51 -3.03
CA ALA A 169 12.65 10.55 -2.07
C ALA A 169 11.15 10.94 -2.16
N PRO A 170 10.55 11.16 -3.35
CA PRO A 170 9.10 11.27 -3.50
C PRO A 170 8.32 10.09 -2.90
N ILE A 171 8.80 8.86 -3.11
CA ILE A 171 8.21 7.63 -2.59
C ILE A 171 8.22 7.62 -1.06
N GLU A 172 9.38 7.84 -0.43
CA GLU A 172 9.49 7.87 1.02
C GLU A 172 8.63 8.99 1.64
N ASN A 173 8.69 10.20 1.08
CA ASN A 173 7.93 11.33 1.56
C ASN A 173 6.41 11.06 1.46
N HIS A 174 5.97 10.38 0.41
CA HIS A 174 4.59 9.95 0.29
C HIS A 174 4.17 9.06 1.46
N TYR A 175 4.93 8.01 1.75
CA TYR A 175 4.61 7.08 2.84
C TYR A 175 4.76 7.71 4.23
N VAL A 176 5.61 8.71 4.43
CA VAL A 176 5.65 9.48 5.69
C VAL A 176 4.33 10.23 5.93
N HIS A 177 3.65 10.65 4.86
CA HIS A 177 2.41 11.43 4.92
C HIS A 177 1.15 10.63 4.61
N SER A 178 1.27 9.33 4.37
CA SER A 178 0.14 8.48 3.98
C SER A 178 -0.71 8.11 5.20
N PRO A 179 -2.06 8.19 5.10
CA PRO A 179 -2.96 7.80 6.18
C PRO A 179 -2.90 6.28 6.47
N TYR A 180 -2.37 5.49 5.54
CA TYR A 180 -2.20 4.05 5.66
C TYR A 180 -0.98 3.65 6.50
N THR A 181 -0.05 4.58 6.73
CA THR A 181 1.24 4.37 7.43
C THR A 181 1.36 5.35 8.61
N PRO A 182 0.57 5.18 9.68
CA PRO A 182 0.44 6.19 10.74
C PRO A 182 1.65 6.30 11.68
N THR A 183 2.65 5.44 11.53
CA THR A 183 3.87 5.49 12.33
C THR A 183 5.00 6.14 11.56
N TYR A 184 5.89 6.82 12.28
CA TYR A 184 7.22 7.16 11.73
C TYR A 184 7.87 5.90 11.13
N PRO A 185 8.68 6.05 10.07
CA PRO A 185 9.38 4.92 9.47
C PRO A 185 10.13 4.16 10.56
N LEU A 186 9.95 2.84 10.59
CA LEU A 186 10.62 1.95 11.55
C LEU A 186 12.15 2.04 11.40
N VAL A 187 12.58 2.28 10.17
CA VAL A 187 13.95 2.60 9.77
C VAL A 187 13.84 3.59 8.60
N GLN A 188 14.63 4.68 8.62
CA GLN A 188 14.79 5.60 7.49
C GLN A 188 16.28 5.75 7.19
N GLY A 189 16.76 4.98 6.24
CA GLY A 189 18.07 5.17 5.61
C GLY A 189 17.87 6.05 4.38
N THR A 190 17.74 7.36 4.54
CA THR A 190 17.65 8.25 3.38
C THR A 190 18.92 8.12 2.54
N ALA A 191 18.78 7.76 1.26
CA ALA A 191 19.90 7.68 0.31
C ALA A 191 20.72 8.98 0.25
N ALA A 192 20.10 10.12 0.57
CA ALA A 192 20.74 11.43 0.58
C ALA A 192 21.83 11.64 1.65
N GLN A 193 21.94 10.78 2.68
CA GLN A 193 22.88 11.01 3.80
C GLN A 193 24.00 9.97 3.93
N SER A 194 24.15 9.02 3.01
CA SER A 194 25.23 8.03 3.06
C SER A 194 25.98 7.95 1.73
N PRO A 195 26.85 8.93 1.42
CA PRO A 195 27.83 8.77 0.34
C PRO A 195 28.69 7.54 0.67
N GLY A 196 28.68 6.53 -0.21
CA GLY A 196 29.48 5.29 -0.06
C GLY A 196 28.69 3.99 0.17
N ARG A 197 27.35 4.00 0.16
CA ARG A 197 26.58 2.75 0.07
C ARG A 197 26.32 2.37 -1.39
N GLU A 198 27.36 1.90 -2.06
CA GLU A 198 27.25 1.38 -3.44
C GLU A 198 26.52 0.02 -3.48
N ASN A 199 26.48 -0.70 -2.36
CA ASN A 199 25.84 -2.01 -2.24
C ASN A 199 24.52 -1.95 -1.46
N GLY A 200 23.48 -1.42 -2.13
CA GLY A 200 22.13 -1.15 -1.61
C GLY A 200 21.63 -2.09 -0.50
N GLN A 201 21.26 -1.49 0.64
CA GLN A 201 20.52 -2.16 1.72
C GLN A 201 19.51 -1.20 2.36
N LEU A 202 18.29 -1.73 2.53
CA LEU A 202 17.09 -1.24 3.20
C LEU A 202 17.03 0.28 3.42
N THR A 203 16.29 0.95 2.56
CA THR A 203 16.15 2.42 2.56
C THR A 203 15.05 2.88 3.51
N SER A 204 13.89 2.19 3.57
CA SER A 204 12.84 2.54 4.54
C SER A 204 11.91 1.38 4.89
N ALA A 205 11.29 1.42 6.06
CA ALA A 205 10.23 0.48 6.44
C ALA A 205 9.02 1.20 7.08
N PHE A 206 7.82 0.89 6.61
CA PHE A 206 6.57 1.50 7.05
C PHE A 206 5.60 0.44 7.56
N LEU A 207 4.92 0.72 8.67
CA LEU A 207 3.92 -0.16 9.27
C LEU A 207 2.51 0.32 8.93
N GLY A 208 1.68 -0.61 8.49
CA GLY A 208 0.26 -0.40 8.23
C GLY A 208 -0.51 -0.12 9.50
N GLY A 209 -1.42 0.85 9.39
CA GLY A 209 -2.19 1.31 10.54
C GLY A 209 -3.10 0.23 11.13
N PHE A 210 -3.60 -0.70 10.33
CA PHE A 210 -4.75 -1.50 10.75
C PHE A 210 -4.48 -2.99 10.71
N SER A 211 -3.85 -3.50 9.65
CA SER A 211 -3.58 -4.93 9.49
C SER A 211 -2.23 -5.39 10.06
N GLY A 212 -1.35 -4.45 10.42
CA GLY A 212 0.03 -4.76 10.78
C GLY A 212 0.89 -5.20 9.59
N ALA A 213 0.43 -4.98 8.35
CA ALA A 213 1.25 -5.15 7.16
C ALA A 213 2.48 -4.25 7.23
N VAL A 214 3.63 -4.74 6.75
CA VAL A 214 4.88 -3.98 6.73
C VAL A 214 5.31 -3.81 5.28
N LEU A 215 5.47 -2.57 4.84
CA LEU A 215 6.10 -2.22 3.59
C LEU A 215 7.58 -1.91 3.83
N THR A 216 8.49 -2.68 3.23
CA THR A 216 9.91 -2.33 3.15
C THR A 216 10.22 -1.82 1.76
N ILE A 217 11.03 -0.78 1.68
CA ILE A 217 11.47 -0.17 0.42
C ILE A 217 12.97 -0.42 0.25
N ASP A 218 13.27 -1.18 -0.79
CA ASP A 218 14.62 -1.50 -1.23
C ASP A 218 14.86 -0.81 -2.58
N TRP A 219 16.12 -0.57 -2.92
CA TRP A 219 16.51 -0.14 -4.25
C TRP A 219 17.83 -0.82 -4.61
N VAL A 220 18.04 -1.08 -5.89
CA VAL A 220 19.27 -1.70 -6.40
C VAL A 220 19.97 -0.68 -7.28
N ALA A 221 21.12 -0.20 -6.85
CA ALA A 221 21.96 0.64 -7.70
C ALA A 221 22.52 -0.22 -8.84
N VAL A 222 22.29 0.22 -10.08
CA VAL A 222 22.81 -0.47 -11.27
C VAL A 222 23.38 0.57 -12.22
N ASP A 223 24.69 0.48 -12.49
CA ASP A 223 25.43 1.45 -13.31
C ASP A 223 25.09 1.41 -14.81
N LEU A 224 24.20 0.50 -15.21
CA LEU A 224 23.71 0.38 -16.58
C LEU A 224 23.02 1.64 -17.11
N VAL A 225 22.34 2.39 -16.23
CA VAL A 225 21.52 3.54 -16.63
C VAL A 225 21.75 4.70 -15.67
N ARG A 226 22.94 5.31 -15.68
CA ARG A 226 23.21 6.60 -15.00
C ARG A 226 22.74 6.69 -13.53
N GLY A 227 22.81 5.61 -12.76
CA GLY A 227 22.33 5.57 -11.37
C GLY A 227 20.82 5.39 -11.19
N CYS A 228 20.06 5.15 -12.25
CA CYS A 228 18.61 4.89 -12.20
C CYS A 228 18.33 3.40 -11.93
N GLY A 229 18.40 3.00 -10.66
CA GLY A 229 18.00 1.66 -10.20
C GLY A 229 16.50 1.50 -9.99
N PRO A 230 15.91 0.28 -10.07
CA PRO A 230 14.53 0.06 -9.66
C PRO A 230 14.38 0.22 -8.14
N VAL A 231 13.31 0.91 -7.72
CA VAL A 231 12.86 0.97 -6.33
C VAL A 231 11.75 -0.04 -6.14
N VAL A 232 11.95 -0.98 -5.22
CA VAL A 232 11.06 -2.12 -4.99
C VAL A 232 10.48 -2.09 -3.59
N GLY A 233 9.17 -2.23 -3.51
CA GLY A 233 8.43 -2.40 -2.27
C GLY A 233 8.20 -3.87 -1.98
N THR A 234 8.47 -4.31 -0.76
CA THR A 234 8.03 -5.62 -0.26
C THR A 234 7.00 -5.42 0.84
N ILE A 235 5.76 -5.84 0.59
CA ILE A 235 4.70 -5.88 1.59
C ILE A 235 4.68 -7.27 2.22
N THR A 236 4.95 -7.34 3.52
CA THR A 236 4.71 -8.53 4.33
C THR A 236 3.41 -8.37 5.09
N TYR A 237 2.47 -9.29 4.91
CA TYR A 237 1.10 -9.15 5.45
C TYR A 237 0.51 -10.49 5.91
N THR A 238 -0.54 -10.42 6.71
CA THR A 238 -1.39 -11.57 7.05
C THR A 238 -2.63 -11.55 6.14
N PRO A 239 -2.94 -12.65 5.42
CA PRO A 239 -4.11 -12.74 4.54
C PRO A 239 -5.42 -12.30 5.20
N GLN A 240 -6.26 -11.56 4.47
CA GLN A 240 -7.58 -11.08 4.90
C GLN A 240 -8.69 -11.47 3.93
N GLU A 241 -9.93 -11.45 4.39
CA GLU A 241 -11.11 -11.86 3.61
C GLU A 241 -11.79 -10.67 2.90
N ASP A 242 -10.99 -9.78 2.30
CA ASP A 242 -11.47 -8.53 1.68
C ASP A 242 -11.38 -8.55 0.13
N ALA A 243 -11.51 -9.75 -0.44
CA ALA A 243 -11.35 -10.02 -1.87
C ALA A 243 -12.23 -9.17 -2.80
N ALA A 244 -13.39 -8.70 -2.32
CA ALA A 244 -14.27 -7.84 -3.11
C ALA A 244 -13.62 -6.48 -3.39
N VAL A 245 -13.00 -5.87 -2.38
CA VAL A 245 -12.32 -4.57 -2.49
C VAL A 245 -11.08 -4.71 -3.37
N VAL A 246 -10.25 -5.73 -3.12
CA VAL A 246 -9.05 -5.97 -3.94
C VAL A 246 -9.41 -6.25 -5.40
N ARG A 247 -10.48 -7.01 -5.67
CA ARG A 247 -10.93 -7.27 -7.05
C ARG A 247 -11.39 -5.99 -7.75
N ALA A 248 -12.09 -5.12 -7.05
CA ALA A 248 -12.51 -3.83 -7.58
C ALA A 248 -11.30 -2.94 -7.90
N PHE A 249 -10.33 -2.89 -6.99
CA PHE A 249 -9.06 -2.17 -7.19
C PHE A 249 -8.27 -2.72 -8.37
N ASN A 250 -8.05 -4.03 -8.44
CA ASN A 250 -7.37 -4.71 -9.55
C ASN A 250 -8.02 -4.40 -10.89
N LYS A 251 -9.36 -4.38 -10.94
CA LYS A 251 -10.10 -4.01 -12.15
C LYS A 251 -9.90 -2.54 -12.53
N HIS A 252 -9.91 -1.64 -11.55
CA HIS A 252 -9.75 -0.20 -11.78
C HIS A 252 -8.33 0.14 -12.27
N HIS A 253 -7.32 -0.39 -11.58
CA HIS A 253 -5.90 -0.13 -11.85
C HIS A 253 -5.28 -1.09 -12.87
N ARG A 254 -6.02 -2.09 -13.35
CA ARG A 254 -5.57 -3.14 -14.28
C ARG A 254 -4.33 -3.88 -13.77
N CYS A 255 -4.33 -4.27 -12.51
CA CYS A 255 -3.24 -5.00 -11.86
C CYS A 255 -3.71 -6.36 -11.30
N GLY A 256 -2.75 -7.21 -10.96
CA GLY A 256 -2.98 -8.59 -10.50
C GLY A 256 -2.75 -8.83 -9.00
N LEU A 257 -3.08 -7.88 -8.12
CA LEU A 257 -2.74 -8.01 -6.69
C LEU A 257 -3.46 -9.21 -6.02
N PRO A 258 -2.85 -9.88 -5.04
CA PRO A 258 -3.46 -11.00 -4.33
C PRO A 258 -4.78 -10.61 -3.67
N LEU A 259 -5.84 -11.38 -3.91
CA LEU A 259 -7.19 -11.09 -3.40
C LEU A 259 -7.31 -11.13 -1.86
N ASP A 260 -6.29 -11.62 -1.17
CA ASP A 260 -6.21 -11.65 0.28
C ASP A 260 -5.36 -10.52 0.88
N LEU A 261 -4.96 -9.53 0.07
CA LEU A 261 -4.22 -8.37 0.52
C LEU A 261 -5.13 -7.51 1.45
N PRO A 262 -4.66 -7.11 2.64
CA PRO A 262 -5.39 -6.20 3.50
C PRO A 262 -5.66 -4.86 2.83
N VAL A 263 -6.79 -4.24 3.15
CA VAL A 263 -7.21 -2.98 2.51
C VAL A 263 -6.29 -1.80 2.84
N ASP A 264 -5.68 -1.76 4.02
CA ASP A 264 -4.69 -0.72 4.33
C ASP A 264 -3.37 -0.90 3.57
N ALA A 265 -2.93 -2.15 3.37
CA ALA A 265 -1.80 -2.46 2.49
C ALA A 265 -2.11 -2.12 1.02
N LEU A 266 -3.37 -2.29 0.58
CA LEU A 266 -3.84 -1.85 -0.73
C LEU A 266 -3.79 -0.31 -0.86
N GLY A 267 -4.19 0.41 0.18
CA GLY A 267 -4.11 1.88 0.22
C GLY A 267 -2.69 2.43 0.26
N MET A 268 -1.73 1.70 0.83
CA MET A 268 -0.30 2.03 0.65
C MET A 268 0.10 2.04 -0.82
N LEU A 269 -0.50 1.18 -1.64
CA LEU A 269 -0.13 1.05 -3.05
C LEU A 269 -0.75 2.18 -3.88
N GLU A 270 -2.04 2.51 -3.70
CA GLU A 270 -2.90 3.39 -4.51
C GLU A 270 -2.28 4.61 -5.25
N MET A 271 -1.22 5.21 -4.72
CA MET A 271 -0.64 6.46 -5.22
C MET A 271 0.52 6.30 -6.21
N PHE A 272 1.12 5.11 -6.34
CA PHE A 272 2.18 4.88 -7.33
C PHE A 272 1.64 4.08 -8.52
N PRO A 273 1.61 4.63 -9.74
CA PRO A 273 1.00 3.94 -10.88
C PRO A 273 1.81 2.72 -11.37
N TRP A 274 2.97 2.44 -10.77
CA TRP A 274 3.97 1.50 -11.27
C TRP A 274 3.97 0.14 -10.59
N HIS A 275 2.84 -0.34 -10.07
CA HIS A 275 2.73 -1.67 -9.45
C HIS A 275 2.81 -2.81 -10.47
N LEU A 276 3.95 -2.95 -11.12
CA LEU A 276 4.28 -4.11 -11.92
C LEU A 276 4.69 -5.21 -10.95
N SER A 277 3.88 -6.26 -10.89
CA SER A 277 4.28 -7.52 -10.28
C SER A 277 5.30 -8.24 -11.16
N GLU A 278 5.98 -9.24 -10.60
CA GLU A 278 6.85 -10.14 -11.36
C GLU A 278 6.10 -10.75 -12.56
N ASP A 279 4.89 -11.25 -12.34
CA ASP A 279 4.05 -11.86 -13.37
C ASP A 279 3.65 -10.86 -14.47
N ASP A 280 3.27 -9.63 -14.08
CA ASP A 280 2.90 -8.58 -15.03
C ASP A 280 4.10 -8.18 -15.90
N LEU A 281 5.29 -8.09 -15.29
CA LEU A 281 6.51 -7.74 -16.01
C LEU A 281 6.89 -8.86 -16.98
N VAL A 282 6.87 -10.13 -16.55
CA VAL A 282 7.13 -11.29 -17.41
C VAL A 282 6.21 -11.31 -18.62
N ALA A 283 4.90 -11.05 -18.42
CA ALA A 283 3.93 -10.98 -19.50
C ALA A 283 4.21 -9.83 -20.50
N GLN A 284 4.90 -8.78 -20.06
CA GLN A 284 5.20 -7.60 -20.88
C GLN A 284 6.57 -7.67 -21.59
N LEU A 285 7.49 -8.54 -21.17
CA LEU A 285 8.87 -8.60 -21.68
C LEU A 285 8.96 -8.69 -23.22
N GLU A 286 8.02 -9.39 -23.86
CA GLU A 286 7.98 -9.53 -25.33
C GLU A 286 7.51 -8.25 -26.06
N THR A 287 6.86 -7.34 -25.33
CA THR A 287 6.25 -6.11 -25.88
C THR A 287 7.00 -4.84 -25.48
N ILE A 288 7.91 -4.94 -24.51
CA ILE A 288 8.68 -3.81 -24.00
C ILE A 288 9.58 -3.30 -25.12
N ALA A 289 9.63 -1.97 -25.24
CA ALA A 289 10.51 -1.33 -26.20
C ALA A 289 11.94 -1.75 -25.91
N ASP A 290 12.62 -1.96 -27.00
CA ASP A 290 13.86 -2.69 -27.05
C ASP A 290 14.98 -1.92 -26.29
N ASP A 291 14.80 -0.60 -26.08
CA ASP A 291 15.70 0.29 -25.32
C ASP A 291 15.42 0.27 -23.80
N ASP A 292 14.22 -0.16 -23.40
CA ASP A 292 13.78 -0.29 -22.00
C ASP A 292 13.98 -1.71 -21.44
N LEU A 293 14.29 -2.68 -22.32
CA LEU A 293 14.37 -4.10 -21.97
C LEU A 293 15.50 -4.40 -20.97
N SER A 294 16.60 -3.66 -20.98
CA SER A 294 17.66 -3.79 -19.96
C SER A 294 17.15 -3.45 -18.57
N MET A 295 16.39 -2.36 -18.42
CA MET A 295 15.75 -1.97 -17.16
C MET A 295 14.67 -2.96 -16.75
N ALA A 296 13.92 -3.52 -17.71
CA ALA A 296 12.96 -4.57 -17.43
C ALA A 296 13.63 -5.84 -16.88
N VAL A 297 14.77 -6.25 -17.43
CA VAL A 297 15.55 -7.40 -16.93
C VAL A 297 16.09 -7.15 -15.51
N VAL A 298 16.64 -5.96 -15.26
CA VAL A 298 17.10 -5.57 -13.92
C VAL A 298 15.94 -5.54 -12.92
N THR A 299 14.81 -4.94 -13.31
CA THR A 299 13.60 -4.87 -12.49
C THR A 299 13.04 -6.25 -12.18
N LEU A 300 13.00 -7.12 -13.18
CA LEU A 300 12.58 -8.50 -13.01
C LEU A 300 13.44 -9.17 -11.95
N PHE A 301 14.76 -9.06 -12.04
CA PHE A 301 15.65 -9.54 -11.00
C PHE A 301 15.31 -8.97 -9.61
N THR A 302 15.12 -7.65 -9.49
CA THR A 302 14.87 -7.02 -8.18
C THR A 302 13.53 -7.44 -7.56
N LEU A 303 12.50 -7.67 -8.37
CA LEU A 303 11.21 -8.22 -7.94
C LEU A 303 11.34 -9.66 -7.49
N ALA A 304 12.20 -10.37 -8.18
CA ALA A 304 12.39 -11.79 -8.07
C ALA A 304 13.39 -12.07 -6.91
N ALA A 305 13.01 -11.79 -5.65
CA ALA A 305 13.83 -12.03 -4.44
C ALA A 305 13.54 -13.31 -3.62
N PHE A 306 12.37 -13.98 -3.78
CA PHE A 306 11.93 -15.14 -2.94
C PHE A 306 11.96 -16.61 -3.50
N ASP A 307 12.15 -16.86 -4.80
CA ASP A 307 12.29 -18.16 -5.49
C ASP A 307 13.40 -18.13 -6.57
N PHE A 308 14.65 -18.35 -6.16
CA PHE A 308 15.82 -18.29 -7.06
C PHE A 308 15.84 -19.35 -8.17
N GLY A 309 15.19 -20.50 -7.96
CA GLY A 309 15.22 -21.62 -8.89
C GLY A 309 14.41 -21.37 -10.16
N ALA A 310 13.19 -20.86 -10.02
CA ALA A 310 12.37 -20.46 -11.16
C ALA A 310 13.05 -19.36 -12.00
N ARG A 311 13.81 -18.48 -11.35
CA ARG A 311 14.42 -17.28 -11.96
C ARG A 311 15.64 -17.55 -12.81
N ALA A 312 16.45 -18.54 -12.43
CA ALA A 312 17.56 -18.99 -13.27
C ALA A 312 17.05 -19.42 -14.67
N THR A 313 15.85 -19.99 -14.72
CA THR A 313 15.19 -20.37 -15.98
C THR A 313 14.75 -19.14 -16.76
N THR A 314 14.04 -18.20 -16.13
CA THR A 314 13.54 -16.98 -16.79
C THR A 314 14.68 -16.09 -17.28
N LEU A 315 15.66 -15.75 -16.44
CA LEU A 315 16.84 -14.97 -16.83
C LEU A 315 17.67 -15.71 -17.90
N GLY A 316 17.74 -17.03 -17.78
CA GLY A 316 18.41 -17.89 -18.76
C GLY A 316 17.84 -17.78 -20.18
N ALA A 317 16.56 -17.46 -20.34
CA ALA A 317 15.95 -17.27 -21.66
C ALA A 317 16.53 -16.04 -22.40
N PHE A 318 16.94 -15.01 -21.66
CA PHE A 318 17.47 -13.76 -22.23
C PHE A 318 18.96 -13.84 -22.61
N VAL A 319 19.67 -14.92 -22.27
CA VAL A 319 21.09 -15.08 -22.64
C VAL A 319 21.31 -15.07 -24.16
N SER A 320 20.31 -15.53 -24.93
CA SER A 320 20.38 -15.56 -26.39
C SER A 320 19.81 -14.30 -27.05
N HIS A 321 19.52 -13.24 -26.28
CA HIS A 321 18.89 -12.04 -26.80
C HIS A 321 19.82 -11.30 -27.78
N PRO A 322 19.32 -10.81 -28.94
CA PRO A 322 20.17 -10.18 -29.97
C PRO A 322 20.77 -8.83 -29.53
N LYS A 323 20.17 -8.17 -28.53
CA LYS A 323 20.66 -6.88 -28.03
C LYS A 323 21.81 -7.02 -27.03
N PRO A 324 22.97 -6.37 -27.27
CA PRO A 324 24.07 -6.35 -26.32
C PRO A 324 23.68 -5.82 -24.94
N LEU A 325 22.91 -4.73 -24.86
CA LEU A 325 22.53 -4.12 -23.57
C LEU A 325 21.77 -5.07 -22.65
N VAL A 326 20.93 -5.96 -23.19
CA VAL A 326 20.24 -6.99 -22.42
C VAL A 326 21.23 -8.00 -21.83
N LEU A 327 22.23 -8.39 -22.61
CA LEU A 327 23.30 -9.28 -22.14
C LEU A 327 24.20 -8.60 -21.10
N THR A 328 24.47 -7.29 -21.23
CA THR A 328 25.13 -6.51 -20.16
C THR A 328 24.27 -6.50 -18.90
N ALA A 329 22.97 -6.26 -19.02
CA ALA A 329 22.05 -6.24 -17.88
C ALA A 329 22.01 -7.58 -17.14
N LEU A 330 21.97 -8.69 -17.88
CA LEU A 330 22.09 -10.03 -17.32
C LEU A 330 23.43 -10.25 -16.63
N ALA A 331 24.53 -9.71 -17.16
CA ALA A 331 25.86 -9.83 -16.55
C ALA A 331 25.93 -9.12 -15.20
N HIS A 332 25.43 -7.87 -15.10
CA HIS A 332 25.35 -7.18 -13.81
C HIS A 332 24.47 -7.93 -12.81
N VAL A 333 23.30 -8.39 -13.25
CA VAL A 333 22.40 -9.19 -12.42
C VAL A 333 23.10 -10.46 -11.92
N ALA A 334 23.79 -11.18 -12.81
CA ALA A 334 24.52 -12.40 -12.47
C ALA A 334 25.77 -12.16 -11.61
N GLY A 335 26.35 -10.94 -11.63
CA GLY A 335 27.39 -10.54 -10.68
C GLY A 335 26.83 -10.25 -9.29
N MET A 336 25.62 -9.72 -9.19
CA MET A 336 24.94 -9.45 -7.91
C MET A 336 24.40 -10.73 -7.24
N ILE A 337 24.10 -11.77 -8.02
CA ILE A 337 23.58 -13.04 -7.49
C ILE A 337 24.26 -14.27 -8.10
N GLU A 338 24.62 -15.21 -7.24
CA GLU A 338 25.12 -16.51 -7.66
C GLU A 338 23.99 -17.37 -8.26
N VAL A 339 23.82 -17.29 -9.59
CA VAL A 339 22.97 -18.22 -10.35
C VAL A 339 23.86 -19.29 -11.00
N PRO A 340 23.76 -20.57 -10.60
CA PRO A 340 24.60 -21.63 -11.14
C PRO A 340 24.57 -21.70 -12.67
N GLY A 341 25.74 -21.57 -13.30
CA GLY A 341 25.89 -21.70 -14.75
C GLY A 341 25.46 -20.48 -15.58
N LEU A 342 24.88 -19.43 -14.98
CA LEU A 342 24.40 -18.27 -15.73
C LEU A 342 25.56 -17.43 -16.27
N ALA A 343 26.60 -17.21 -15.46
CA ALA A 343 27.78 -16.44 -15.85
C ALA A 343 28.50 -17.08 -17.06
N GLU A 344 28.70 -18.39 -17.03
CA GLU A 344 29.34 -19.14 -18.13
C GLU A 344 28.52 -19.05 -19.41
N ARG A 345 27.19 -19.13 -19.30
CA ARG A 345 26.27 -19.00 -20.44
C ARG A 345 26.32 -17.59 -21.03
N ILE A 346 26.35 -16.55 -20.21
CA ILE A 346 26.50 -15.15 -20.63
C ILE A 346 27.83 -14.95 -21.38
N LEU A 347 28.94 -15.44 -20.83
CA LEU A 347 30.27 -15.31 -21.44
C LEU A 347 30.41 -16.11 -22.75
N ALA A 348 29.71 -17.25 -22.84
CA ALA A 348 29.62 -18.03 -24.07
C ALA A 348 28.84 -17.29 -25.17
N ALA A 349 27.79 -16.55 -24.80
CA ALA A 349 26.95 -15.78 -25.72
C ALA A 349 27.59 -14.49 -26.25
N ALA A 350 28.71 -14.06 -25.68
CA ALA A 350 29.38 -12.79 -26.02
C ALA A 350 29.76 -12.62 -27.51
N GLY A 351 29.91 -13.71 -28.26
CA GLY A 351 30.19 -13.70 -29.71
C GLY A 351 31.58 -13.19 -30.12
N SER A 352 32.30 -12.48 -29.25
CA SER A 352 33.66 -11.97 -29.49
C SER A 352 34.47 -11.91 -28.19
N ALA A 353 35.82 -11.88 -28.30
CA ALA A 353 36.71 -11.78 -27.14
C ALA A 353 36.58 -10.45 -26.40
N ALA A 354 36.47 -9.33 -27.13
CA ALA A 354 36.30 -8.00 -26.53
C ALA A 354 35.00 -7.91 -25.72
N ARG A 355 33.90 -8.40 -26.29
CA ARG A 355 32.61 -8.43 -25.59
C ARG A 355 32.63 -9.36 -24.37
N ARG A 356 33.33 -10.49 -24.45
CA ARG A 356 33.48 -11.40 -23.32
C ARG A 356 34.24 -10.73 -22.17
N ALA A 357 35.28 -9.95 -22.48
CA ALA A 357 36.02 -9.19 -21.46
C ALA A 357 35.13 -8.13 -20.80
N GLU A 358 34.32 -7.40 -21.57
CA GLU A 358 33.35 -6.43 -21.04
C GLU A 358 32.32 -7.11 -20.11
N LEU A 359 31.73 -8.23 -20.53
CA LEU A 359 30.77 -8.96 -19.71
C LEU A 359 31.41 -9.58 -18.46
N ALA A 360 32.67 -10.01 -18.54
CA ALA A 360 33.41 -10.51 -17.38
C ALA A 360 33.66 -9.41 -16.35
N ALA A 361 33.92 -8.18 -16.77
CA ALA A 361 34.02 -7.02 -15.87
C ALA A 361 32.67 -6.76 -15.18
N ALA A 362 31.57 -6.71 -15.94
CA ALA A 362 30.23 -6.54 -15.36
C ALA A 362 29.82 -7.66 -14.38
N LEU A 363 30.27 -8.90 -14.62
CA LEU A 363 30.06 -10.04 -13.72
C LEU A 363 30.90 -9.98 -12.44
N ALA A 364 32.09 -9.38 -12.50
CA ALA A 364 32.94 -9.23 -11.32
C ALA A 364 32.35 -8.22 -10.31
N GLY A 365 31.45 -7.34 -10.77
CA GLY A 365 31.11 -6.11 -10.07
C GLY A 365 32.28 -5.13 -10.15
N ASP A 366 32.01 -3.83 -10.17
CA ASP A 366 33.07 -2.83 -10.03
C ASP A 366 33.59 -2.88 -8.58
N ASP A 367 34.44 -3.86 -8.29
CA ASP A 367 35.29 -3.91 -7.09
C ASP A 367 36.52 -3.02 -7.32
N GLU A 368 36.33 -1.89 -8.03
CA GLU A 368 37.35 -0.85 -8.23
C GLU A 368 37.53 -0.09 -6.92
N GLY A 369 38.14 -0.78 -5.96
CA GLY A 369 38.93 -0.21 -4.89
C GLY A 369 38.20 0.82 -4.03
N GLU A 370 37.84 0.39 -2.84
CA GLU A 370 38.30 1.10 -1.64
C GLU A 370 39.85 1.21 -1.70
N GLY A 371 40.37 2.01 -2.62
CA GLY A 371 41.73 2.49 -2.56
C GLY A 371 41.77 3.23 -1.24
N GLU A 372 42.39 2.62 -0.23
CA GLU A 372 42.72 3.23 1.05
C GLU A 372 43.22 4.63 0.73
N GLY A 373 42.34 5.62 0.86
CA GLY A 373 42.72 7.00 0.80
C GLY A 373 43.65 7.14 1.98
N GLU A 374 44.97 7.12 1.72
CA GLU A 374 45.99 7.51 2.68
C GLU A 374 45.48 8.78 3.32
N ARG A 375 44.96 8.65 4.55
CA ARG A 375 44.73 9.77 5.43
C ARG A 375 46.13 10.29 5.71
N GLY A 376 46.59 11.19 4.86
CA GLY A 376 47.74 12.00 5.14
C GLY A 376 47.45 12.75 6.42
N ASP A 377 48.07 12.31 7.52
CA ASP A 377 48.27 13.14 8.70
C ASP A 377 49.11 14.35 8.26
N GLY A 378 48.47 15.52 8.22
CA GLY A 378 49.07 16.81 7.93
C GLY A 378 48.43 17.91 8.74
#